data_AF-A0AAW7LKH6-F1
#
_entry.id   AF-A0AAW7LKH6-F1
#
_cell.length_a   1.000
_cell.length_b   1.000
_cell.length_c   1.000
_cell.angle_alpha   90.00
_cell.angle_beta   90.00
_cell.angle_gamma   90.00
#
_symmetry.space_group_name_H-M   'P 1'
#
loop_
_entity.id
_entity.type
_entity.pdbx_description
1 polymer ?
#
loop_
_entity_poly.entity_id
_entity_poly.type
_entity_poly.pdbx_seq_one_letter_code
_entity_poly.pdbx_strand_id
1 'polypeptide(L)'
;MFLSFRGEDTRKGFTGHLHAALSGDGFRAFLDDNELKRAEFIKTQLEQAIDGSMISIIVFSKRYADSSWCLDELVKIMECRERQQVFPLFYNVDASDVRKQTGSFAQAFEKHEAGICEGKHEKEKVQRWRNALTQAADLCGEDLKNADG
;
A
#
# COMPACT_ATOMS: atom_id res chain seq x y z
N MET A 1 -4.26 -9.86 -10.46
CA MET A 1 -3.55 -8.63 -10.07
C MET A 1 -4.04 -8.22 -8.70
N PHE A 2 -3.21 -7.52 -7.93
CA PHE A 2 -3.55 -7.00 -6.61
C PHE A 2 -3.46 -5.48 -6.61
N LEU A 3 -4.48 -4.80 -6.08
CA LEU A 3 -4.49 -3.35 -5.89
C LEU A 3 -4.41 -3.06 -4.39
N SER A 4 -3.29 -2.50 -3.93
CA SER A 4 -3.13 -1.99 -2.55
C SER A 4 -3.31 -0.48 -2.54
N PHE A 5 -4.20 0.01 -1.69
CA PHE A 5 -4.55 1.43 -1.64
C PHE A 5 -5.22 1.80 -0.32
N ARG A 6 -5.18 3.08 0.04
CA ARG A 6 -5.99 3.58 1.15
C ARG A 6 -7.42 3.84 0.68
N GLY A 7 -8.36 3.01 1.15
CA GLY A 7 -9.79 3.12 0.84
C GLY A 7 -10.34 4.53 1.04
N GLU A 8 -10.09 5.10 2.21
CA GLU A 8 -10.57 6.45 2.56
C GLU A 8 -10.04 7.57 1.65
N ASP A 9 -8.94 7.37 0.94
CA ASP A 9 -8.35 8.39 0.07
C ASP A 9 -8.82 8.27 -1.38
N THR A 10 -8.87 7.05 -1.93
CA THR A 10 -8.91 6.87 -3.39
C THR A 10 -10.02 5.95 -3.90
N ARG A 11 -10.77 5.31 -3.01
CA ARG A 11 -11.74 4.26 -3.40
C ARG A 11 -12.81 4.72 -4.39
N LYS A 12 -13.49 5.81 -4.06
CA LYS A 12 -14.60 6.35 -4.86
C LYS A 12 -14.13 7.21 -6.04
N GLY A 13 -12.84 7.47 -6.13
CA GLY A 13 -12.21 8.24 -7.21
C GLY A 13 -11.24 7.38 -7.99
N PHE A 14 -9.97 7.78 -7.98
CA PHE A 14 -8.89 7.20 -8.79
C PHE A 14 -8.86 5.67 -8.78
N THR A 15 -8.82 5.02 -7.61
CA THR A 15 -8.66 3.56 -7.55
C THR A 15 -9.92 2.82 -8.03
N GLY A 16 -11.10 3.39 -7.81
CA GLY A 16 -12.36 2.84 -8.33
C GLY A 16 -12.39 2.86 -9.86
N HIS A 17 -11.97 3.98 -10.46
CA HIS A 17 -11.85 4.10 -11.93
C HIS A 17 -10.77 3.17 -12.49
N LEU A 18 -9.60 3.10 -11.85
CA LEU A 18 -8.53 2.18 -12.22
C LEU A 18 -9.01 0.72 -12.21
N HIS A 19 -9.69 0.30 -11.14
CA HIS A 19 -10.23 -1.06 -11.02
C HIS A 19 -11.28 -1.36 -12.11
N ALA A 20 -12.18 -0.40 -12.38
CA ALA A 20 -13.19 -0.54 -13.42
C ALA A 20 -12.58 -0.66 -14.83
N ALA A 21 -11.58 0.17 -15.14
CA ALA A 21 -10.87 0.13 -16.42
C ALA A 21 -10.14 -1.21 -16.62
N LEU A 22 -9.37 -1.65 -15.63
CA LEU A 22 -8.68 -2.94 -15.65
C LEU A 22 -9.67 -4.11 -15.83
N SER A 23 -10.80 -4.07 -15.13
CA SER A 23 -11.84 -5.09 -15.26
C SER A 23 -12.50 -5.07 -16.63
N GLY A 24 -12.72 -3.88 -17.21
CA GLY A 24 -13.25 -3.69 -18.55
C GLY A 24 -12.35 -4.29 -19.63
N ASP A 25 -11.03 -4.23 -19.43
CA ASP A 25 -10.02 -4.83 -20.31
C ASP A 25 -9.78 -6.33 -20.03
N GLY A 26 -10.58 -6.94 -19.15
CA GLY A 26 -10.54 -8.37 -18.84
C GLY A 26 -9.51 -8.78 -17.78
N PHE A 27 -8.83 -7.82 -17.13
CA PHE A 27 -7.92 -8.13 -16.03
C PHE A 27 -8.70 -8.43 -14.75
N ARG A 28 -8.39 -9.58 -14.14
CA ARG A 28 -8.88 -9.90 -12.79
C ARG A 28 -8.02 -9.18 -11.74
N ALA A 29 -8.53 -8.06 -11.25
CA ALA A 29 -7.92 -7.26 -10.18
C ALA A 29 -8.64 -7.48 -8.85
N PHE A 30 -7.92 -8.02 -7.87
CA PHE A 30 -8.37 -8.05 -6.49
C PHE A 30 -8.19 -6.65 -5.89
N LEU A 31 -9.30 -6.07 -5.41
CA LEU A 31 -9.33 -4.75 -4.79
C LEU A 31 -9.33 -4.94 -3.27
N ASP A 32 -8.23 -4.59 -2.59
CA ASP A 32 -8.21 -4.66 -1.14
C ASP A 32 -9.00 -3.51 -0.51
N ASP A 33 -10.19 -3.84 -0.02
CA ASP A 33 -11.01 -2.92 0.74
C ASP A 33 -10.58 -2.85 2.20
N ASN A 34 -9.60 -2.00 2.45
CA ASN A 34 -9.09 -1.61 3.76
C ASN A 34 -10.14 -1.04 4.74
N GLU A 35 -11.40 -0.78 4.34
CA GLU A 35 -12.40 -0.16 5.23
C GLU A 35 -13.09 -1.13 6.19
N LEU A 36 -13.04 -2.45 5.96
CA LEU A 36 -14.02 -3.36 6.59
C LEU A 36 -13.48 -4.55 7.39
N LYS A 37 -12.17 -4.79 7.54
CA LYS A 37 -11.74 -6.15 7.93
C LYS A 37 -10.68 -6.21 9.05
N ARG A 38 -11.16 -6.58 10.25
CA ARG A 38 -10.37 -6.88 11.47
C ARG A 38 -10.25 -8.37 11.79
N ALA A 39 -10.58 -9.28 10.87
CA ALA A 39 -10.53 -10.72 11.15
C ALA A 39 -9.26 -11.40 10.61
N GLU A 40 -8.66 -12.27 11.41
CA GLU A 40 -7.45 -13.03 11.08
C GLU A 40 -7.60 -13.86 9.80
N PHE A 41 -8.80 -14.44 9.59
CA PHE A 41 -9.16 -15.17 8.36
C PHE A 41 -9.04 -14.32 7.09
N ILE A 42 -9.35 -13.02 7.19
CA ILE A 42 -9.24 -12.10 6.07
C ILE A 42 -7.78 -11.84 5.74
N LYS A 43 -6.92 -11.75 6.76
CA LYS A 43 -5.47 -11.58 6.58
C LYS A 43 -4.89 -12.70 5.73
N THR A 44 -5.25 -13.95 6.05
CA THR A 44 -4.79 -15.12 5.29
C THR A 44 -5.24 -15.09 3.83
N GLN A 45 -6.49 -14.67 3.55
CA GLN A 45 -6.96 -14.54 2.18
C GLN A 45 -6.22 -13.44 1.40
N LEU A 46 -5.89 -12.33 2.06
CA LEU A 46 -5.16 -11.23 1.46
C LEU A 46 -3.71 -11.61 1.14
N GLU A 47 -3.04 -12.29 2.07
CA GLU A 47 -1.70 -12.85 1.81
C GLU A 47 -1.72 -13.82 0.63
N GLN A 48 -2.73 -14.71 0.54
CA GLN A 48 -2.92 -15.61 -0.60
C GLN A 48 -3.19 -14.86 -1.92
N ALA A 49 -3.98 -13.79 -1.87
CA ALA A 49 -4.26 -12.97 -3.05
C ALA A 49 -3.01 -12.24 -3.57
N ILE A 50 -2.16 -11.77 -2.65
CA ILE A 50 -0.86 -11.17 -2.99
C ILE A 50 0.08 -12.24 -3.55
N ASP A 51 0.22 -13.39 -2.87
CA ASP A 51 1.08 -14.50 -3.31
C ASP A 51 0.67 -15.06 -4.68
N GLY A 52 -0.63 -15.09 -4.98
CA GLY A 52 -1.17 -15.57 -6.26
C GLY A 52 -1.20 -14.53 -7.38
N SER A 53 -0.79 -13.29 -7.12
CA SER A 53 -0.83 -12.21 -8.11
C SER A 53 0.47 -12.10 -8.90
N MET A 54 0.35 -11.96 -10.22
CA MET A 54 1.50 -11.70 -11.11
C MET A 54 1.92 -10.22 -11.12
N ILE A 55 0.97 -9.34 -10.77
CA ILE A 55 1.15 -7.88 -10.78
C ILE A 55 0.49 -7.32 -9.52
N SER A 56 1.23 -6.49 -8.80
CA SER A 56 0.73 -5.67 -7.70
C SER A 56 0.87 -4.18 -8.06
N ILE A 57 -0.21 -3.43 -7.96
CA ILE A 57 -0.21 -1.97 -8.11
C ILE A 57 -0.43 -1.37 -6.72
N ILE A 58 0.45 -0.46 -6.32
CA ILE A 58 0.38 0.20 -5.02
C ILE A 58 0.03 1.66 -5.26
N VAL A 59 -1.12 2.10 -4.78
CA VAL A 59 -1.55 3.51 -4.86
C VAL A 59 -1.17 4.19 -3.55
N PHE A 60 0.01 4.82 -3.53
CA PHE A 60 0.43 5.66 -2.42
C PHE A 60 -0.37 6.95 -2.42
N SER A 61 -1.02 7.22 -1.30
CA SER A 61 -1.82 8.42 -1.05
C SER A 61 -1.49 9.02 0.32
N LYS A 62 -2.01 10.22 0.60
CA LYS A 62 -1.64 11.00 1.78
C LYS A 62 -1.77 10.24 3.11
N ARG A 63 -2.81 9.41 3.27
CA ARG A 63 -3.10 8.62 4.48
C ARG A 63 -2.81 7.12 4.32
N TYR A 64 -2.03 6.72 3.31
CA TYR A 64 -1.66 5.31 3.12
C TYR A 64 -0.98 4.73 4.36
N ALA A 65 0.02 5.44 4.88
CA ALA A 65 0.77 4.98 6.05
C ALA A 65 0.01 5.10 7.38
N ASP A 66 -1.14 5.78 7.45
CA ASP A 66 -1.96 5.77 8.67
C ASP A 66 -2.55 4.37 8.96
N SER A 67 -2.67 3.52 7.93
CA SER A 67 -3.19 2.16 8.06
C SER A 67 -2.04 1.15 8.23
N SER A 68 -1.94 0.54 9.41
CA SER A 68 -1.02 -0.58 9.63
C SER A 68 -1.30 -1.77 8.71
N TRP A 69 -2.54 -1.90 8.23
CA TRP A 69 -2.91 -2.91 7.26
C TRP A 69 -2.26 -2.65 5.90
N CYS A 70 -2.41 -1.44 5.35
CA CYS A 70 -1.76 -1.05 4.09
C CYS A 70 -0.23 -1.26 4.18
N LEU A 71 0.37 -0.97 5.34
CA LEU A 71 1.79 -1.19 5.58
C LEU A 71 2.18 -2.69 5.68
N ASP A 72 1.34 -3.52 6.30
CA ASP A 72 1.54 -4.98 6.35
C ASP A 72 1.39 -5.61 4.95
N GLU A 73 0.43 -5.14 4.14
CA GLU A 73 0.30 -5.55 2.73
C GLU A 73 1.50 -5.15 1.90
N LEU A 74 1.98 -3.92 2.06
CA LEU A 74 3.17 -3.44 1.36
C LEU A 74 4.37 -4.33 1.66
N VAL A 75 4.58 -4.71 2.93
CA VAL A 75 5.65 -5.65 3.30
C VAL A 75 5.47 -6.96 2.54
N LYS A 76 4.27 -7.55 2.56
CA LYS A 76 4.00 -8.81 1.86
C LYS A 76 4.20 -8.72 0.35
N ILE A 77 3.77 -7.62 -0.28
CA ILE A 77 3.97 -7.37 -1.71
C ILE A 77 5.48 -7.34 -2.03
N MET A 78 6.25 -6.63 -1.21
CA MET A 78 7.69 -6.50 -1.39
C MET A 78 8.45 -7.80 -1.12
N GLU A 79 7.97 -8.65 -0.22
CA GLU A 79 8.48 -10.03 -0.05
C GLU A 79 8.22 -10.89 -1.29
N CYS A 80 7.10 -10.68 -1.98
CA CYS A 80 6.73 -11.47 -3.15
C CYS A 80 7.31 -10.91 -4.46
N ARG A 81 7.99 -9.75 -4.45
CA ARG A 81 8.43 -9.00 -5.65
C ARG A 81 9.33 -9.78 -6.62
N GLU A 82 10.02 -10.82 -6.16
CA GLU A 82 10.84 -11.65 -7.05
C GLU A 82 9.99 -12.52 -7.99
N ARG A 83 8.72 -12.73 -7.63
CA ARG A 83 7.75 -13.56 -8.35
C ARG A 83 6.64 -12.74 -9.02
N GLN A 84 6.59 -11.42 -8.79
CA GLN A 84 5.56 -10.53 -9.32
C GLN A 84 6.12 -9.16 -9.74
N GLN A 85 5.48 -8.51 -10.69
CA GLN A 85 5.78 -7.11 -11.01
C GLN A 85 5.10 -6.18 -10.01
N VAL A 86 5.79 -5.12 -9.59
CA VAL A 86 5.28 -4.14 -8.62
C VAL A 86 5.32 -2.75 -9.25
N PHE A 87 4.16 -2.09 -9.31
CA PHE A 87 4.01 -0.75 -9.89
C PHE A 87 3.51 0.24 -8.81
N PRO A 88 4.39 1.09 -8.27
CA PRO A 88 3.98 2.17 -7.39
C PRO A 88 3.37 3.32 -8.22
N LEU A 89 2.22 3.83 -7.76
CA LEU A 89 1.55 5.02 -8.25
C LEU A 89 1.50 6.04 -7.10
N PHE A 90 2.00 7.25 -7.35
CA PHE A 90 2.06 8.30 -6.34
C PHE A 90 0.91 9.29 -6.54
N TYR A 91 -0.23 9.03 -5.87
CA TYR A 91 -1.45 9.82 -6.01
C TYR A 91 -1.48 10.99 -5.02
N ASN A 92 -1.33 12.21 -5.54
CA ASN A 92 -1.30 13.46 -4.77
C ASN A 92 -0.30 13.43 -3.58
N VAL A 93 0.82 12.72 -3.77
CA VAL A 93 1.95 12.66 -2.83
C VAL A 93 3.26 12.66 -3.60
N ASP A 94 4.31 13.20 -3.00
CA ASP A 94 5.65 13.12 -3.57
C ASP A 94 6.27 11.73 -3.33
N ALA A 95 6.84 11.12 -4.37
CA ALA A 95 7.60 9.88 -4.22
C ALA A 95 8.74 10.00 -3.19
N SER A 96 9.32 11.20 -3.04
CA SER A 96 10.33 11.47 -2.02
C SER A 96 9.77 11.41 -0.60
N ASP A 97 8.53 11.83 -0.39
CA ASP A 97 7.87 11.75 0.92
C ASP A 97 7.59 10.30 1.30
N VAL A 98 7.19 9.47 0.33
CA VAL A 98 7.06 8.01 0.54
C VAL A 98 8.42 7.39 0.85
N ARG A 99 9.45 7.69 0.04
CA ARG A 99 10.80 7.11 0.13
C ARG A 99 11.54 7.47 1.42
N LYS A 100 11.44 8.73 1.85
CA LYS A 100 12.12 9.25 3.04
C LYS A 100 11.23 9.25 4.28
N GLN A 101 9.98 8.83 4.12
CA GLN A 101 8.94 8.88 5.14
C GLN A 101 8.82 10.28 5.78
N THR A 102 8.75 11.32 4.94
CA THR A 102 8.55 12.73 5.33
C THR A 102 7.09 13.16 5.14
N GLY A 103 6.75 14.40 5.50
CA GLY A 103 5.39 14.92 5.31
C GLY A 103 4.33 14.13 6.10
N SER A 104 3.26 13.69 5.43
CA SER A 104 2.19 12.90 6.07
C SER A 104 2.66 11.51 6.51
N PHE A 105 3.67 10.94 5.85
CA PHE A 105 4.22 9.64 6.22
C PHE A 105 4.97 9.73 7.56
N ALA A 106 5.70 10.82 7.82
CA ALA A 106 6.34 11.06 9.12
C ALA A 106 5.31 11.06 10.26
N GLN A 107 4.23 11.82 10.09
CA GLN A 107 3.14 11.91 11.07
C GLN A 107 2.45 10.55 11.32
N ALA A 108 2.31 9.73 10.29
CA ALA A 108 1.76 8.38 10.45
C ALA A 108 2.67 7.49 11.30
N PHE A 109 3.99 7.53 11.07
CA PHE A 109 4.94 6.76 11.87
C PHE A 109 5.04 7.23 13.32
N GLU A 110 4.96 8.53 13.58
CA GLU A 110 4.89 9.06 14.96
C GLU A 110 3.72 8.44 15.73
N LYS A 111 2.55 8.30 15.09
CA LYS A 111 1.37 7.65 15.71
C LYS A 111 1.60 6.17 15.98
N HIS A 112 2.16 5.44 15.00
CA HIS A 112 2.46 4.01 15.17
C HIS A 112 3.46 3.79 16.30
N GLU A 113 4.51 4.61 16.38
CA GLU A 113 5.55 4.54 17.40
C GLU A 113 5.02 4.93 18.80
N ALA A 114 4.13 5.91 18.89
CA ALA A 114 3.50 6.31 20.15
C ALA A 114 2.55 5.24 20.73
N GLY A 115 1.97 4.38 19.88
CA GLY A 115 1.09 3.28 20.29
C GLY A 115 1.81 2.01 20.73
N ILE A 116 3.15 1.96 20.63
CA ILE A 116 3.94 0.77 20.88
C ILE A 116 4.43 0.75 22.33
N CYS A 117 3.99 -0.24 23.12
CA CYS A 117 4.72 -0.65 24.33
C CYS A 117 6.12 -1.10 23.91
N GLU A 118 7.18 -0.74 24.65
CA GLU A 118 8.61 -0.88 24.27
C GLU A 118 9.16 -2.31 24.00
N GLY A 119 8.33 -3.26 23.56
CA GLY A 119 8.72 -4.58 23.11
C GLY A 119 9.51 -4.56 21.80
N LYS A 120 10.51 -5.43 21.71
CA LYS A 120 11.40 -5.58 20.56
C LYS A 120 10.65 -5.89 19.24
N HIS A 121 9.59 -6.69 19.31
CA HIS A 121 8.81 -7.11 18.13
C HIS A 121 8.13 -5.96 17.40
N GLU A 122 7.60 -4.98 18.13
CA GLU A 122 6.90 -3.84 17.53
C GLU A 122 7.87 -2.88 16.83
N LYS A 123 9.07 -2.66 17.42
CA LYS A 123 10.14 -1.89 16.78
C LYS A 123 10.61 -2.55 15.48
N GLU A 124 10.77 -3.87 15.47
CA GLU A 124 11.09 -4.65 14.27
C GLU A 124 9.98 -4.56 13.20
N LYS A 125 8.71 -4.47 13.62
CA LYS A 125 7.58 -4.28 12.70
C LYS A 125 7.63 -2.92 12.01
N VAL A 126 7.80 -1.85 12.77
CA VAL A 126 7.93 -0.49 12.23
C VAL A 126 9.10 -0.38 11.26
N GLN A 127 10.24 -1.00 11.59
CA GLN A 127 11.40 -0.99 10.70
C GLN A 127 11.13 -1.70 9.37
N ARG A 128 10.38 -2.81 9.39
CA ARG A 128 9.97 -3.51 8.15
C ARG A 128 9.08 -2.63 7.28
N TRP A 129 8.12 -1.91 7.87
CA TRP A 129 7.29 -0.96 7.14
C TRP A 129 8.10 0.15 6.48
N ARG A 130 9.05 0.76 7.21
CA ARG A 130 9.95 1.79 6.67
C ARG A 130 10.75 1.25 5.49
N ASN A 131 11.36 0.08 5.65
CA ASN A 131 12.14 -0.54 4.58
C ASN A 131 11.30 -0.86 3.35
N ALA A 132 10.05 -1.31 3.53
CA ALA A 132 9.16 -1.62 2.42
C ALA A 132 8.74 -0.37 1.65
N LEU A 133 8.43 0.74 2.35
CA LEU A 133 8.13 2.04 1.73
C LEU A 133 9.31 2.58 0.93
N THR A 134 10.51 2.57 1.50
CA THR A 134 11.72 3.02 0.81
C THR A 134 11.95 2.21 -0.46
N GLN A 135 11.94 0.88 -0.35
CA GLN A 135 12.17 -0.01 -1.50
C GLN A 135 11.10 0.13 -2.58
N ALA A 136 9.82 0.24 -2.20
CA ALA A 136 8.74 0.40 -3.16
C ALA A 136 8.82 1.76 -3.88
N ALA A 137 9.18 2.83 -3.16
CA ALA A 137 9.35 4.16 -3.75
C ALA A 137 10.63 4.32 -4.60
N ASP A 138 11.54 3.35 -4.54
CA ASP A 138 12.73 3.26 -5.40
C ASP A 138 12.46 2.50 -6.71
N LEU A 139 11.32 1.84 -6.84
CA LEU A 139 10.90 1.22 -8.10
C LEU A 139 10.46 2.29 -9.11
N CYS A 140 10.57 1.97 -10.41
CA CYS A 140 9.98 2.80 -11.46
C CYS A 140 8.46 2.86 -11.26
N GLY A 141 7.92 4.07 -11.15
CA GLY A 141 6.50 4.31 -10.96
C GLY A 141 6.07 5.64 -11.57
N GLU A 142 4.77 5.88 -11.56
CA GLU A 142 4.15 7.07 -12.16
C GLU A 142 3.77 8.08 -11.07
N ASP A 143 4.17 9.33 -11.27
CA ASP A 143 3.78 10.46 -10.41
C ASP A 143 2.45 11.03 -10.93
N LEU A 144 1.40 10.91 -10.12
CA LEU A 144 0.03 11.27 -10.47
C LEU A 144 -0.44 12.53 -9.72
N LYS A 145 0.46 13.50 -9.56
CA LYS A 145 0.09 14.85 -9.07
C LYS A 145 -1.02 15.45 -9.95
N ASN A 146 -2.11 15.85 -9.30
CA ASN A 146 -3.27 16.50 -9.92
C ASN A 146 -4.09 15.61 -10.87
N ALA A 147 -4.11 14.28 -10.64
CA ALA A 147 -4.95 13.35 -11.40
C ALA A 147 -6.46 13.43 -11.03
N ASP A 148 -6.94 14.63 -10.75
CA ASP A 148 -8.36 14.92 -10.56
C ASP A 148 -8.96 15.23 -11.94
N GLY A 149 -9.28 14.16 -12.67
CA GLY A 149 -10.08 14.18 -13.90
C GLY A 149 -11.41 13.49 -13.68
#